data_AF-A0A916NMZ3-F1
#
_entry.id   AF-A0A916NMZ3-F1
#
_cell.length_a   1.000
_cell.length_b   1.000
_cell.length_c   1.000
_cell.angle_alpha   90.00
_cell.angle_beta   90.00
_cell.angle_gamma   90.00
#
_symmetry.space_group_name_H-M   'P 1'
#
loop_
_entity.id
_entity.type
_entity.pdbx_description
1 polymer ?
#
loop_
_entity_poly.entity_id
_entity_poly.type
_entity_poly.pdbx_seq_one_letter_code
_entity_poly.pdbx_strand_id
1 'polypeptide(L)'
;MSNTTPAIPTRSKRVFIGEEFDLRKWEDLQPLFENLKDREINSVDELKHWFSDRSELESYLSENFAWRYIRQTCDTANQGLINALQFFITEIQPKLAEYSNALDKKVVDSPFWTELKESGFEIVHRGMKRGIEIFREENIPLFTEAQTEERKYGAIAGAMTVTLDGEEITLQRAADRLQSTDRAVREEAWTAISNRRYEDHEKLDELLNKLVELRNKIGINAGFDNYRDYMFAAMGRFDYTPQDCFDFHASVKKAIVPLLNEMAAARKEALQVNPLRPWDTKVDPKGLAPLKPFETGEELLDKTIKCFSRLDPFLGDCLRIMKTMKHLDLESRKGKAPGGYNYPLDEIGVPFIFMNATSNLRDMITLLHEGGHAVHSLVTRDLALNAFKHTPSEVAELASMSMELITMDFWDEFFENEDDLKRAKIQHLESIVETLPWVATVDKFQHWMYENPTHTPTQRTDKWVEIYNEFTDNVIDWTGLEDKRKYLWQRQLHIYEVPFYYIEYGIAQLGAIGVWKNYRENPEKGLKGYLDALKLGYTTPITEIYQKANIPFDFSEKNITELIQFVHKELSELKK
;
A
#
# COMPACT_ATOMS: atom_id res chain seq x y z
N MET A 1 -3.88 8.56 32.88
CA MET A 1 -4.66 8.20 31.69
C MET A 1 -6.12 8.46 32.01
N SER A 2 -6.79 9.33 31.25
CA SER A 2 -8.24 9.52 31.36
C SER A 2 -8.92 8.25 30.85
N ASN A 3 -9.56 7.48 31.73
CA ASN A 3 -10.34 6.26 31.40
C ASN A 3 -11.68 6.59 30.70
N THR A 4 -11.76 7.68 29.94
CA THR A 4 -12.95 8.02 29.18
C THR A 4 -12.94 7.18 27.90
N THR A 5 -13.82 6.18 27.82
CA THR A 5 -14.10 5.47 26.57
C THR A 5 -14.41 6.51 25.48
N PRO A 6 -13.73 6.49 24.33
CA PRO A 6 -13.98 7.45 23.27
C PRO A 6 -15.42 7.33 22.78
N ALA A 7 -16.03 8.46 22.42
CA ALA A 7 -17.36 8.45 21.83
C ALA A 7 -17.33 7.69 20.51
N ILE A 8 -18.20 6.70 20.36
CA ILE A 8 -18.28 5.91 19.12
C ILE A 8 -18.96 6.78 18.06
N PRO A 9 -18.29 7.05 16.91
CA PRO A 9 -18.86 7.87 15.86
C PRO A 9 -20.07 7.16 15.22
N THR A 10 -21.02 7.96 14.76
CA THR A 10 -22.11 7.52 13.89
C THR A 10 -21.86 8.03 12.48
N ARG A 11 -22.36 7.30 11.48
CA ARG A 11 -22.36 7.78 10.09
C ARG A 11 -23.22 9.03 9.97
N SER A 12 -22.94 9.84 8.96
CA SER A 12 -23.80 10.96 8.59
C SER A 12 -25.19 10.48 8.21
N LYS A 13 -26.19 11.35 8.44
CA LYS A 13 -27.57 11.08 8.03
C LYS A 13 -27.64 11.08 6.50
N ARG A 14 -28.24 10.03 5.93
CA ARG A 14 -28.56 9.91 4.51
C ARG A 14 -29.74 10.83 4.18
N VAL A 15 -29.50 11.85 3.37
CA VAL A 15 -30.54 12.79 2.94
C VAL A 15 -30.96 12.48 1.50
N PHE A 16 -30.00 12.20 0.63
CA PHE A 16 -30.23 11.96 -0.79
C PHE A 16 -30.68 10.52 -1.08
N ILE A 17 -29.96 9.52 -0.58
CA ILE A 17 -30.28 8.11 -0.85
C ILE A 17 -31.39 7.58 0.07
N GLY A 18 -31.57 8.21 1.23
CA GLY A 18 -32.53 7.83 2.27
C GLY A 18 -32.01 6.76 3.24
N GLU A 19 -32.46 6.85 4.50
CA GLU A 19 -31.97 6.01 5.60
C GLU A 19 -32.21 4.51 5.41
N GLU A 20 -33.33 4.14 4.79
CA GLU A 20 -33.75 2.75 4.57
C GLU A 20 -33.20 2.15 3.26
N PHE A 21 -32.31 2.86 2.55
CA PHE A 21 -31.77 2.39 1.28
C PHE A 21 -30.93 1.12 1.44
N ASP A 22 -31.20 0.14 0.59
CA ASP A 22 -30.57 -1.18 0.56
C ASP A 22 -30.35 -1.62 -0.89
N LEU A 23 -29.10 -1.93 -1.25
CA LEU A 23 -28.70 -2.26 -2.63
C LEU A 23 -28.95 -3.73 -2.94
N ARG A 24 -29.97 -4.02 -3.76
CA ARG A 24 -30.33 -5.39 -4.16
C ARG A 24 -30.11 -5.67 -5.64
N LYS A 25 -30.23 -4.64 -6.48
CA LYS A 25 -30.07 -4.69 -7.94
C LYS A 25 -29.73 -3.31 -8.49
N TRP A 26 -29.27 -3.25 -9.73
CA TRP A 26 -28.91 -1.99 -10.40
C TRP A 26 -30.08 -0.99 -10.44
N GLU A 27 -31.30 -1.47 -10.65
CA GLU A 27 -32.50 -0.61 -10.75
C GLU A 27 -32.82 0.14 -9.46
N ASP A 28 -32.24 -0.24 -8.32
CA ASP A 28 -32.38 0.51 -7.07
C ASP A 28 -31.53 1.80 -7.10
N LEU A 29 -30.39 1.77 -7.80
CA LEU A 29 -29.45 2.89 -7.93
C LEU A 29 -29.80 3.80 -9.11
N GLN A 30 -30.31 3.22 -10.20
CA GLN A 30 -30.53 3.93 -11.45
C GLN A 30 -31.31 5.26 -11.28
N PRO A 31 -32.41 5.33 -10.49
CA PRO A 31 -33.13 6.60 -10.30
C PRO A 31 -32.29 7.68 -9.62
N LEU A 32 -31.39 7.32 -8.71
CA LEU A 32 -30.49 8.26 -8.01
C LEU A 32 -29.45 8.82 -8.99
N PHE A 33 -28.89 7.96 -9.83
CA PHE A 33 -27.94 8.39 -10.87
C PHE A 33 -28.61 9.23 -11.97
N GLU A 34 -29.79 8.86 -12.45
CA GLU A 34 -30.53 9.69 -13.41
C GLU A 34 -30.95 11.02 -12.80
N ASN A 35 -31.31 11.05 -11.50
CA ASN A 35 -31.52 12.32 -10.81
C ASN A 35 -30.27 13.20 -10.86
N LEU A 36 -29.10 12.70 -10.45
CA LEU A 36 -27.86 13.49 -10.51
C LEU A 36 -27.51 13.90 -11.94
N LYS A 37 -27.74 13.04 -12.93
CA LYS A 37 -27.44 13.32 -14.33
C LYS A 37 -28.35 14.41 -14.92
N ASP A 38 -29.65 14.34 -14.65
CA ASP A 38 -30.66 15.19 -15.29
C ASP A 38 -31.02 16.45 -14.49
N ARG A 39 -30.70 16.50 -13.19
CA ARG A 39 -30.99 17.65 -12.30
C ARG A 39 -30.37 18.94 -12.85
N GLU A 40 -31.17 19.99 -13.01
CA GLU A 40 -30.65 21.31 -13.38
C GLU A 40 -29.79 21.90 -12.25
N ILE A 41 -28.75 22.64 -12.62
CA ILE A 41 -27.87 23.35 -11.70
C ILE A 41 -27.81 24.79 -12.19
N ASN A 42 -28.43 25.69 -11.45
CA ASN A 42 -28.64 27.10 -11.81
C ASN A 42 -27.93 28.08 -10.86
N SER A 43 -27.21 27.58 -9.86
CA SER A 43 -26.39 28.39 -8.95
C SER A 43 -25.21 27.61 -8.38
N VAL A 44 -24.25 28.32 -7.78
CA VAL A 44 -23.14 27.70 -7.03
C VAL A 44 -23.63 26.88 -5.83
N ASP A 45 -24.71 27.31 -5.16
CA ASP A 45 -25.28 26.57 -4.03
C ASP A 45 -25.91 25.25 -4.48
N GLU A 46 -26.60 25.26 -5.63
CA GLU A 46 -27.13 24.04 -6.25
C GLU A 46 -25.99 23.10 -6.70
N LEU A 47 -24.88 23.64 -7.21
CA LEU A 47 -23.70 22.84 -7.57
C LEU A 47 -23.07 22.18 -6.33
N LYS A 48 -22.93 22.92 -5.22
CA LYS A 48 -22.44 22.37 -3.94
C LYS A 48 -23.36 21.27 -3.42
N HIS A 49 -24.67 21.50 -3.46
CA HIS A 49 -25.64 20.50 -3.05
C HIS A 49 -25.57 19.24 -3.93
N TRP A 50 -25.41 19.40 -5.25
CA TRP A 50 -25.20 18.29 -6.17
C TRP A 50 -23.95 17.47 -5.82
N PHE A 51 -22.83 18.12 -5.50
CA PHE A 51 -21.62 17.43 -5.05
C PHE A 51 -21.81 16.68 -3.73
N SER A 52 -22.57 17.27 -2.79
CA SER A 52 -22.93 16.61 -1.54
C SER A 52 -23.73 15.33 -1.78
N ASP A 53 -24.76 15.38 -2.64
CA ASP A 53 -25.61 14.24 -2.96
C ASP A 53 -24.84 13.14 -3.69
N ARG A 54 -23.99 13.53 -4.66
CA ARG A 54 -23.05 12.61 -5.32
C ARG A 54 -22.11 11.94 -4.32
N SER A 55 -21.52 12.73 -3.41
CA SER A 55 -20.62 12.25 -2.37
C SER A 55 -21.30 11.29 -1.39
N GLU A 56 -22.56 11.53 -1.03
CA GLU A 56 -23.36 10.61 -0.21
C GLU A 56 -23.53 9.25 -0.90
N LEU A 57 -23.91 9.26 -2.18
CA LEU A 57 -24.08 8.05 -2.98
C LEU A 57 -22.76 7.29 -3.19
N GLU A 58 -21.67 7.99 -3.51
CA GLU A 58 -20.34 7.40 -3.69
C GLU A 58 -19.83 6.78 -2.39
N SER A 59 -19.99 7.46 -1.24
CA SER A 59 -19.57 6.94 0.06
C SER A 59 -20.35 5.67 0.43
N TYR A 60 -21.66 5.64 0.18
CA TYR A 60 -22.47 4.43 0.38
C TYR A 60 -22.00 3.27 -0.50
N LEU A 61 -21.75 3.52 -1.79
CA LEU A 61 -21.35 2.47 -2.74
C LEU A 61 -19.96 1.93 -2.43
N SER A 62 -19.02 2.81 -2.10
CA SER A 62 -17.66 2.47 -1.66
C SER A 62 -17.70 1.57 -0.41
N GLU A 63 -18.43 1.98 0.62
CA GLU A 63 -18.55 1.19 1.86
C GLU A 63 -19.34 -0.12 1.65
N ASN A 64 -20.35 -0.12 0.77
CA ASN A 64 -21.10 -1.34 0.41
C ASN A 64 -20.18 -2.38 -0.25
N PHE A 65 -19.34 -1.94 -1.19
CA PHE A 65 -18.33 -2.79 -1.81
C PHE A 65 -17.29 -3.26 -0.79
N ALA A 66 -16.77 -2.34 0.02
CA ALA A 66 -15.80 -2.63 1.08
C ALA A 66 -16.27 -3.76 1.99
N TRP A 67 -17.51 -3.69 2.50
CA TRP A 67 -18.04 -4.75 3.36
C TRP A 67 -18.24 -6.09 2.66
N ARG A 68 -18.58 -6.10 1.36
CA ARG A 68 -18.65 -7.34 0.57
C ARG A 68 -17.27 -7.96 0.44
N TYR A 69 -16.27 -7.14 0.11
CA TYR A 69 -14.88 -7.56 0.01
C TYR A 69 -14.34 -8.08 1.34
N ILE A 70 -14.43 -7.28 2.41
CA ILE A 70 -13.97 -7.62 3.77
C ILE A 70 -14.59 -8.94 4.24
N ARG A 71 -15.90 -9.11 4.10
CA ARG A 71 -16.56 -10.34 4.54
C ARG A 71 -16.07 -11.54 3.73
N GLN A 72 -15.94 -11.40 2.41
CA GLN A 72 -15.47 -12.47 1.54
C GLN A 72 -14.01 -12.86 1.82
N THR A 73 -13.12 -11.91 2.12
CA THR A 73 -11.73 -12.21 2.49
C THR A 73 -11.61 -12.79 3.90
N CYS A 74 -12.51 -12.45 4.82
CA CYS A 74 -12.60 -13.06 6.15
C CYS A 74 -13.07 -14.53 6.12
N ASP A 75 -13.85 -14.92 5.11
CA ASP A 75 -14.35 -16.29 4.90
C ASP A 75 -14.50 -16.59 3.39
N THR A 76 -13.39 -17.03 2.80
CA THR A 76 -13.24 -17.29 1.37
C THR A 76 -13.96 -18.54 0.89
N ALA A 77 -14.43 -19.39 1.81
CA ALA A 77 -15.17 -20.61 1.47
C ALA A 77 -16.69 -20.39 1.40
N ASN A 78 -17.17 -19.22 1.84
CA ASN A 78 -18.60 -18.94 1.91
C ASN A 78 -19.17 -18.54 0.55
N GLN A 79 -19.93 -19.45 -0.07
CA GLN A 79 -20.54 -19.21 -1.38
C GLN A 79 -21.47 -17.98 -1.40
N GLY A 80 -22.15 -17.67 -0.29
CA GLY A 80 -22.99 -16.48 -0.18
C GLY A 80 -22.19 -15.19 -0.29
N LEU A 81 -21.02 -15.12 0.38
CA LEU A 81 -20.14 -13.96 0.34
C LEU A 81 -19.45 -13.82 -1.03
N ILE A 82 -19.03 -14.93 -1.63
CA ILE A 82 -18.50 -14.96 -3.01
C ILE A 82 -19.53 -14.38 -3.98
N ASN A 83 -20.77 -14.88 -3.93
CA ASN A 83 -21.84 -14.41 -4.81
C ASN A 83 -22.18 -12.93 -4.56
N ALA A 84 -22.15 -12.48 -3.30
CA ALA A 84 -22.43 -11.10 -2.95
C ALA A 84 -21.37 -10.13 -3.50
N LEU A 85 -20.09 -10.49 -3.44
CA LEU A 85 -19.01 -9.70 -4.04
C LEU A 85 -19.07 -9.75 -5.56
N GLN A 86 -19.28 -10.93 -6.14
CA GLN A 86 -19.40 -11.12 -7.59
C GLN A 86 -20.55 -10.30 -8.19
N PHE A 87 -21.70 -10.27 -7.52
CA PHE A 87 -22.84 -9.43 -7.92
C PHE A 87 -22.46 -7.95 -8.07
N PHE A 88 -21.70 -7.40 -7.11
CA PHE A 88 -21.29 -6.00 -7.19
C PHE A 88 -20.34 -5.79 -8.38
N ILE A 89 -19.39 -6.70 -8.59
CA ILE A 89 -18.40 -6.62 -9.66
C ILE A 89 -19.04 -6.74 -11.04
N THR A 90 -20.02 -7.63 -11.24
CA THR A 90 -20.59 -7.88 -12.58
C THR A 90 -21.81 -7.03 -12.90
N GLU A 91 -22.67 -6.76 -11.92
CA GLU A 91 -23.95 -6.09 -12.16
C GLU A 91 -23.90 -4.59 -11.85
N ILE A 92 -23.08 -4.16 -10.87
CA ILE A 92 -23.08 -2.78 -10.38
C ILE A 92 -21.91 -2.00 -10.97
N GLN A 93 -20.68 -2.47 -10.77
CA GLN A 93 -19.45 -1.73 -11.10
C GLN A 93 -19.34 -1.27 -12.57
N PRO A 94 -19.70 -2.09 -13.59
CA PRO A 94 -19.61 -1.65 -14.99
C PRO A 94 -20.54 -0.47 -15.29
N LYS A 95 -21.71 -0.44 -14.66
CA LYS A 95 -22.68 0.66 -14.80
C LYS A 95 -22.22 1.92 -14.09
N LEU A 96 -21.56 1.79 -12.93
CA LEU A 96 -20.96 2.93 -12.24
C LEU A 96 -19.96 3.67 -13.14
N ALA A 97 -19.12 2.95 -13.90
CA ALA A 97 -18.14 3.58 -14.79
C ALA A 97 -18.79 4.49 -15.86
N GLU A 98 -19.90 4.05 -16.47
CA GLU A 98 -20.64 4.82 -17.47
C GLU A 98 -21.23 6.10 -16.83
N TYR A 99 -21.89 5.96 -15.68
CA TYR A 99 -22.50 7.11 -14.99
C TYR A 99 -21.47 8.08 -14.42
N SER A 100 -20.37 7.61 -13.82
CA SER A 100 -19.34 8.49 -13.28
C SER A 100 -18.80 9.44 -14.35
N ASN A 101 -18.49 8.94 -15.55
CA ASN A 101 -18.06 9.79 -16.66
C ASN A 101 -19.16 10.77 -17.12
N ALA A 102 -20.43 10.36 -17.13
CA ALA A 102 -21.54 11.24 -17.46
C ALA A 102 -21.74 12.36 -16.42
N LEU A 103 -21.62 12.02 -15.13
CA LEU A 103 -21.70 12.97 -14.03
C LEU A 103 -20.52 13.94 -14.02
N ASP A 104 -19.31 13.49 -14.33
CA ASP A 104 -18.14 14.36 -14.48
C ASP A 104 -18.36 15.37 -15.62
N LYS A 105 -18.77 14.90 -16.81
CA LYS A 105 -19.06 15.75 -17.96
C LYS A 105 -20.14 16.80 -17.68
N LYS A 106 -21.12 16.47 -16.84
CA LYS A 106 -22.19 17.40 -16.45
C LYS A 106 -21.65 18.65 -15.76
N VAL A 107 -20.67 18.49 -14.87
CA VAL A 107 -20.24 19.57 -13.97
C VAL A 107 -18.88 20.17 -14.32
N VAL A 108 -18.06 19.47 -15.12
CA VAL A 108 -16.69 19.92 -15.43
C VAL A 108 -16.64 21.29 -16.12
N ASP A 109 -17.64 21.60 -16.95
CA ASP A 109 -17.76 22.88 -17.67
C ASP A 109 -18.85 23.79 -17.08
N SER A 110 -19.25 23.54 -15.83
CA SER A 110 -20.25 24.36 -15.14
C SER A 110 -19.79 25.82 -15.04
N PRO A 111 -20.64 26.81 -15.37
CA PRO A 111 -20.29 28.23 -15.24
C PRO A 111 -20.02 28.65 -13.79
N PHE A 112 -20.58 27.91 -12.82
CA PHE A 112 -20.43 28.17 -11.39
C PHE A 112 -19.11 27.63 -10.82
N TRP A 113 -18.28 26.96 -11.62
CA TRP A 113 -17.04 26.36 -11.14
C TRP A 113 -16.11 27.36 -10.47
N THR A 114 -15.97 28.55 -11.08
CA THR A 114 -15.09 29.61 -10.57
C THR A 114 -15.56 30.21 -9.24
N GLU A 115 -16.80 29.93 -8.82
CA GLU A 115 -17.38 30.39 -7.55
C GLU A 115 -17.16 29.41 -6.39
N LEU A 116 -16.73 28.17 -6.66
CA LEU A 116 -16.31 27.21 -5.63
C LEU A 116 -14.94 27.61 -5.09
N LYS A 117 -14.92 28.25 -3.91
CA LYS A 117 -13.69 28.78 -3.29
C LYS A 117 -13.08 27.86 -2.24
N GLU A 118 -13.81 26.83 -1.83
CA GLU A 118 -13.31 25.85 -0.87
C GLU A 118 -12.15 25.04 -1.44
N SER A 119 -11.13 24.77 -0.61
CA SER A 119 -9.99 23.94 -0.98
C SER A 119 -10.43 22.53 -1.37
N GLY A 120 -9.74 21.92 -2.32
CA GLY A 120 -10.02 20.58 -2.82
C GLY A 120 -10.84 20.55 -4.11
N PHE A 121 -11.71 21.54 -4.37
CA PHE A 121 -12.47 21.55 -5.62
C PHE A 121 -11.54 21.63 -6.84
N GLU A 122 -10.48 22.44 -6.83
CA GLU A 122 -9.51 22.46 -7.93
C GLU A 122 -8.92 21.08 -8.26
N ILE A 123 -8.64 20.28 -7.22
CA ILE A 123 -8.12 18.92 -7.35
C ILE A 123 -9.18 17.99 -7.95
N VAL A 124 -10.42 18.09 -7.46
CA VAL A 124 -11.57 17.39 -8.05
C VAL A 124 -11.75 17.78 -9.52
N HIS A 125 -11.58 19.06 -9.88
CA HIS A 125 -11.68 19.53 -11.26
C HIS A 125 -10.66 18.89 -12.18
N ARG A 126 -9.38 18.96 -11.81
CA ARG A 126 -8.29 18.41 -12.61
C ARG A 126 -8.43 16.90 -12.77
N GLY A 127 -8.88 16.21 -11.71
CA GLY A 127 -9.21 14.78 -11.72
C GLY A 127 -10.34 14.46 -12.70
N MET A 128 -11.49 15.12 -12.59
CA MET A 128 -12.62 14.92 -13.51
C MET A 128 -12.24 15.21 -14.97
N LYS A 129 -11.53 16.32 -15.23
CA LYS A 129 -11.05 16.65 -16.59
C LYS A 129 -10.18 15.54 -17.17
N ARG A 130 -9.22 15.06 -16.37
CA ARG A 130 -8.33 13.97 -16.77
C ARG A 130 -9.10 12.67 -17.01
N GLY A 131 -10.03 12.33 -16.13
CA GLY A 131 -10.90 11.16 -16.27
C GLY A 131 -11.70 11.19 -17.57
N ILE A 132 -12.31 12.33 -17.91
CA ILE A 132 -13.06 12.53 -19.16
C ILE A 132 -12.14 12.38 -20.39
N GLU A 133 -10.95 12.97 -20.35
CA GLU A 133 -9.99 12.95 -21.46
C GLU A 133 -9.58 11.52 -21.83
N ILE A 134 -9.35 10.67 -20.82
CA ILE A 134 -8.85 9.30 -21.01
C ILE A 134 -9.96 8.23 -21.12
N PHE A 135 -11.22 8.59 -20.83
CA PHE A 135 -12.32 7.63 -20.87
C PHE A 135 -12.62 7.16 -22.29
N ARG A 136 -12.69 5.84 -22.47
CA ARG A 136 -13.08 5.19 -23.73
C ARG A 136 -14.03 4.04 -23.41
N GLU A 137 -15.23 4.05 -23.99
CA GLU A 137 -16.22 2.98 -23.78
C GLU A 137 -15.68 1.61 -24.22
N GLU A 138 -14.90 1.58 -25.31
CA GLU A 138 -14.24 0.37 -25.79
C GLU A 138 -13.19 -0.22 -24.83
N ASN A 139 -12.73 0.54 -23.82
CA ASN A 139 -11.84 0.03 -22.78
C ASN A 139 -12.58 -0.69 -21.64
N ILE A 140 -13.88 -0.48 -21.46
CA ILE A 140 -14.69 -1.13 -20.39
C ILE A 140 -14.53 -2.67 -20.40
N PRO A 141 -14.71 -3.38 -21.54
CA PRO A 141 -14.48 -4.83 -21.57
C PRO A 141 -13.01 -5.21 -21.34
N LEU A 142 -12.04 -4.38 -21.77
CA LEU A 142 -10.62 -4.63 -21.55
C LEU A 142 -10.23 -4.54 -20.07
N PHE A 143 -10.77 -3.56 -19.33
CA PHE A 143 -10.58 -3.49 -17.87
C PHE A 143 -11.15 -4.71 -17.17
N THR A 144 -12.33 -5.19 -17.61
CA THR A 144 -12.95 -6.38 -17.05
C THR A 144 -12.10 -7.64 -17.30
N GLU A 145 -11.58 -7.79 -18.52
CA GLU A 145 -10.65 -8.87 -18.87
C GLU A 145 -9.36 -8.77 -18.07
N ALA A 146 -8.73 -7.59 -18.00
CA ALA A 146 -7.51 -7.35 -17.23
C ALA A 146 -7.72 -7.70 -15.75
N GLN A 147 -8.79 -7.23 -15.11
CA GLN A 147 -9.11 -7.56 -13.72
C GLN A 147 -9.32 -9.07 -13.49
N THR A 148 -9.87 -9.77 -14.48
CA THR A 148 -10.03 -11.23 -14.43
C THR A 148 -8.67 -11.94 -14.52
N GLU A 149 -7.79 -11.49 -15.41
CA GLU A 149 -6.44 -12.02 -15.54
C GLU A 149 -5.58 -11.71 -14.29
N GLU A 150 -5.65 -10.49 -13.75
CA GLU A 150 -4.95 -10.06 -12.53
C GLU A 150 -5.18 -11.03 -11.37
N ARG A 151 -6.44 -11.44 -11.13
CA ARG A 151 -6.80 -12.39 -10.07
C ARG A 151 -6.17 -13.78 -10.24
N LYS A 152 -5.76 -14.17 -11.46
CA LYS A 152 -5.07 -15.44 -11.68
C LYS A 152 -3.71 -15.47 -11.00
N TYR A 153 -3.06 -14.31 -10.81
CA TYR A 153 -1.83 -14.23 -10.03
C TYR A 153 -2.05 -14.74 -8.61
N GLY A 154 -3.03 -14.19 -7.89
CA GLY A 154 -3.40 -14.62 -6.55
C GLY A 154 -3.74 -16.11 -6.47
N ALA A 155 -4.40 -16.68 -7.48
CA ALA A 155 -4.66 -18.12 -7.54
C ALA A 155 -3.38 -18.97 -7.72
N ILE A 156 -2.49 -18.58 -8.63
CA ILE A 156 -1.21 -19.28 -8.88
C ILE A 156 -0.33 -19.19 -7.62
N ALA A 157 -0.14 -17.99 -7.07
CA ALA A 157 0.68 -17.76 -5.89
C ALA A 157 0.10 -18.42 -4.64
N GLY A 158 -1.22 -18.38 -4.46
CA GLY A 158 -1.91 -18.98 -3.32
C GLY A 158 -1.88 -20.51 -3.31
N ALA A 159 -1.73 -21.15 -4.48
CA ALA A 159 -1.59 -22.60 -4.61
C ALA A 159 -0.17 -23.12 -4.33
N MET A 160 0.80 -22.24 -4.03
CA MET A 160 2.17 -22.66 -3.78
C MET A 160 2.36 -23.21 -2.36
N THR A 161 2.61 -24.50 -2.25
CA THR A 161 3.00 -25.20 -1.02
C THR A 161 4.38 -25.86 -1.17
N VAL A 162 5.04 -26.10 -0.05
CA VAL A 162 6.27 -26.91 0.05
C VAL A 162 6.12 -27.93 1.16
N THR A 163 6.81 -29.06 1.04
CA THR A 163 6.94 -30.03 2.15
C THR A 163 8.22 -29.73 2.91
N LEU A 164 8.11 -29.31 4.17
CA LEU A 164 9.22 -29.13 5.11
C LEU A 164 8.84 -29.77 6.44
N ASP A 165 9.80 -30.35 7.15
CA ASP A 165 9.57 -31.04 8.43
C ASP A 165 8.50 -32.17 8.35
N GLY A 166 8.26 -32.73 7.16
CA GLY A 166 7.20 -33.73 6.91
C GLY A 166 5.77 -33.17 6.83
N GLU A 167 5.60 -31.85 6.85
CA GLU A 167 4.31 -31.16 6.72
C GLU A 167 4.22 -30.39 5.40
N GLU A 168 3.06 -30.43 4.74
CA GLU A 168 2.77 -29.52 3.62
C GLU A 168 2.37 -28.15 4.19
N ILE A 169 3.17 -27.12 3.88
CA ILE A 169 2.99 -25.76 4.40
C ILE A 169 3.03 -24.72 3.27
N THR A 170 2.43 -23.56 3.53
CA THR A 170 2.48 -22.41 2.63
C THR A 170 3.89 -21.82 2.56
N LEU A 171 4.20 -21.10 1.47
CA LEU A 171 5.49 -20.41 1.35
C LEU A 171 5.77 -19.41 2.48
N GLN A 172 4.72 -18.79 3.03
CA GLN A 172 4.82 -17.85 4.15
C GLN A 172 5.28 -18.57 5.43
N ARG A 173 4.63 -19.69 5.80
CA ARG A 173 5.05 -20.51 6.96
C ARG A 173 6.44 -21.13 6.77
N ALA A 174 6.79 -21.48 5.53
CA ALA A 174 8.13 -21.93 5.19
C ALA A 174 9.17 -20.83 5.40
N ALA A 175 8.83 -19.56 5.09
CA ALA A 175 9.75 -18.44 5.21
C ALA A 175 10.18 -18.15 6.66
N ASP A 176 9.40 -18.56 7.66
CA ASP A 176 9.78 -18.47 9.09
C ASP A 176 11.09 -19.22 9.37
N ARG A 177 11.34 -20.33 8.65
CA ARG A 177 12.58 -21.11 8.78
C ARG A 177 13.81 -20.34 8.31
N LEU A 178 13.65 -19.29 7.50
CA LEU A 178 14.76 -18.41 7.08
C LEU A 178 15.35 -17.60 8.24
N GLN A 179 14.67 -17.55 9.38
CA GLN A 179 15.19 -16.92 10.60
C GLN A 179 15.89 -17.93 11.53
N SER A 180 15.91 -19.23 11.20
CA SER A 180 16.54 -20.27 12.01
C SER A 180 18.03 -19.98 12.22
N THR A 181 18.53 -20.23 13.42
CA THR A 181 19.96 -20.12 13.73
C THR A 181 20.78 -21.24 13.07
N ASP A 182 20.13 -22.36 12.73
CA ASP A 182 20.73 -23.43 11.93
C ASP A 182 20.72 -23.08 10.43
N ARG A 183 21.92 -22.96 9.85
CA ARG A 183 22.10 -22.62 8.43
C ARG A 183 21.54 -23.68 7.49
N ALA A 184 21.58 -24.96 7.85
CA ALA A 184 21.05 -26.03 7.00
C ALA A 184 19.54 -25.91 6.85
N VAL A 185 18.83 -25.61 7.96
CA VAL A 185 17.39 -25.35 7.96
C VAL A 185 17.04 -24.16 7.06
N ARG A 186 17.83 -23.08 7.11
CA ARG A 186 17.61 -21.91 6.24
C ARG A 186 17.82 -22.24 4.77
N GLU A 187 18.88 -22.97 4.45
CA GLU A 187 19.21 -23.37 3.08
C GLU A 187 18.14 -24.29 2.49
N GLU A 188 17.68 -25.29 3.26
CA GLU A 188 16.58 -26.18 2.88
C GLU A 188 15.30 -25.38 2.60
N ALA A 189 14.90 -24.51 3.54
CA ALA A 189 13.69 -23.71 3.40
C ALA A 189 13.78 -22.76 2.20
N TRP A 190 14.89 -22.05 2.02
CA TRP A 190 15.08 -21.13 0.90
C TRP A 190 15.07 -21.87 -0.45
N THR A 191 15.72 -23.04 -0.51
CA THR A 191 15.77 -23.87 -1.72
C THR A 191 14.39 -24.41 -2.07
N ALA A 192 13.64 -24.91 -1.09
CA ALA A 192 12.27 -25.37 -1.30
C ALA A 192 11.36 -24.24 -1.82
N ILE A 193 11.40 -23.07 -1.18
CA ILE A 193 10.60 -21.90 -1.58
C ILE A 193 10.96 -21.44 -2.99
N SER A 194 12.25 -21.28 -3.28
CA SER A 194 12.72 -20.76 -4.57
C SER A 194 12.51 -21.76 -5.71
N ASN A 195 12.64 -23.06 -5.46
CA ASN A 195 12.29 -24.09 -6.43
C ASN A 195 10.80 -24.10 -6.73
N ARG A 196 9.96 -24.09 -5.69
CA ARG A 196 8.51 -24.07 -5.88
C ARG A 196 8.06 -22.86 -6.69
N ARG A 197 8.59 -21.67 -6.41
CA ARG A 197 8.30 -20.47 -7.21
C ARG A 197 8.74 -20.63 -8.67
N TYR A 198 9.92 -21.20 -8.88
CA TYR A 198 10.45 -21.44 -10.20
C TYR A 198 9.61 -22.46 -10.99
N GLU A 199 8.92 -23.41 -10.37
CA GLU A 199 8.07 -24.37 -11.12
C GLU A 199 6.93 -23.70 -11.92
N ASP A 200 6.42 -22.54 -11.46
CA ASP A 200 5.32 -21.83 -12.12
C ASP A 200 5.79 -20.62 -12.96
N HIS A 201 7.09 -20.46 -13.19
CA HIS A 201 7.63 -19.25 -13.84
C HIS A 201 7.10 -19.01 -15.25
N GLU A 202 6.94 -20.06 -16.07
CA GLU A 202 6.40 -19.95 -17.43
C GLU A 202 4.93 -19.53 -17.40
N LYS A 203 4.12 -20.08 -16.49
CA LYS A 203 2.71 -19.70 -16.32
C LYS A 203 2.57 -18.24 -15.93
N LEU A 204 3.46 -17.76 -15.07
CA LEU A 204 3.51 -16.35 -14.66
C LEU A 204 3.97 -15.45 -15.81
N ASP A 205 4.91 -15.89 -16.65
CA ASP A 205 5.31 -15.16 -17.86
C ASP A 205 4.17 -15.06 -18.89
N GLU A 206 3.44 -16.15 -19.12
CA GLU A 206 2.24 -16.18 -19.98
C GLU A 206 1.17 -15.21 -19.48
N LEU A 207 0.89 -15.24 -18.17
CA LEU A 207 -0.05 -14.32 -17.53
C LEU A 207 0.38 -12.86 -17.73
N LEU A 208 1.65 -12.54 -17.46
CA LEU A 208 2.12 -11.17 -17.61
C LEU A 208 2.15 -10.72 -19.07
N ASN A 209 2.48 -11.59 -20.02
CA ASN A 209 2.38 -11.27 -21.45
C ASN A 209 0.96 -10.82 -21.82
N LYS A 210 -0.04 -11.58 -21.38
CA LYS A 210 -1.45 -11.27 -21.62
C LYS A 210 -1.85 -9.94 -20.98
N LEU A 211 -1.42 -9.69 -19.73
CA LEU A 211 -1.67 -8.42 -19.04
C LEU A 211 -1.03 -7.23 -19.75
N VAL A 212 0.25 -7.33 -20.16
CA VAL A 212 0.96 -6.28 -20.89
C VAL A 212 0.26 -5.96 -22.22
N GLU A 213 -0.20 -6.97 -22.96
CA GLU A 213 -0.94 -6.78 -24.21
C GLU A 213 -2.25 -6.01 -23.99
N LEU A 214 -3.07 -6.46 -23.02
CA LEU A 214 -4.34 -5.81 -22.68
C LEU A 214 -4.14 -4.36 -22.23
N ARG A 215 -3.18 -4.15 -21.33
CA ARG A 215 -2.83 -2.84 -20.77
C ARG A 215 -2.30 -1.89 -21.84
N ASN A 216 -1.41 -2.37 -22.71
CA ASN A 216 -0.94 -1.56 -23.82
C ASN A 216 -2.11 -1.12 -24.71
N LYS A 217 -3.02 -2.04 -25.05
CA LYS A 217 -4.23 -1.71 -25.83
C LYS A 217 -5.10 -0.65 -25.15
N ILE A 218 -5.31 -0.76 -23.83
CA ILE A 218 -6.03 0.26 -23.04
C ILE A 218 -5.39 1.64 -23.21
N GLY A 219 -4.05 1.72 -23.09
CA GLY A 219 -3.30 2.97 -23.26
C GLY A 219 -3.42 3.56 -24.67
N ILE A 220 -3.25 2.73 -25.70
CA ILE A 220 -3.40 3.16 -27.11
C ILE A 220 -4.81 3.68 -27.40
N ASN A 221 -5.84 2.96 -26.98
CA ASN A 221 -7.24 3.39 -27.16
C ASN A 221 -7.52 4.75 -26.51
N ALA A 222 -6.89 5.02 -25.35
CA ALA A 222 -6.99 6.29 -24.66
C ALA A 222 -6.16 7.42 -25.32
N GLY A 223 -5.35 7.13 -26.35
CA GLY A 223 -4.56 8.10 -27.11
C GLY A 223 -3.13 8.28 -26.62
N PHE A 224 -2.61 7.36 -25.80
CA PHE A 224 -1.23 7.36 -25.33
C PHE A 224 -0.35 6.46 -26.19
N ASP A 225 0.95 6.72 -26.23
CA ASP A 225 1.91 5.87 -26.97
C ASP A 225 2.16 4.52 -26.28
N ASN A 226 1.93 4.45 -24.97
CA ASN A 226 2.18 3.28 -24.15
C ASN A 226 1.36 3.31 -22.85
N TYR A 227 1.33 2.19 -22.13
CA TYR A 227 0.59 2.06 -20.88
C TYR A 227 1.20 2.83 -19.70
N ARG A 228 2.52 3.10 -19.70
CA ARG A 228 3.17 3.89 -18.64
C ARG A 228 2.59 5.29 -18.59
N ASP A 229 2.55 5.98 -19.73
CA ASP A 229 2.02 7.35 -19.80
C ASP A 229 0.52 7.39 -19.48
N TYR A 230 -0.23 6.40 -19.96
CA TYR A 230 -1.63 6.22 -19.58
C TYR A 230 -1.80 6.09 -18.06
N MET A 231 -0.98 5.28 -17.39
CA MET A 231 -1.11 5.07 -15.94
C MET A 231 -0.76 6.31 -15.12
N PHE A 232 0.22 7.12 -15.54
CA PHE A 232 0.48 8.40 -14.88
C PHE A 232 -0.75 9.34 -14.96
N ALA A 233 -1.41 9.37 -16.11
CA ALA A 233 -2.67 10.09 -16.29
C ALA A 233 -3.82 9.48 -15.48
N ALA A 234 -4.01 8.16 -15.52
CA ALA A 234 -5.12 7.45 -14.88
C ALA A 234 -5.04 7.48 -13.35
N MET A 235 -3.84 7.47 -12.78
CA MET A 235 -3.61 7.60 -11.34
C MET A 235 -3.63 9.06 -10.86
N GLY A 236 -3.86 10.03 -11.75
CA GLY A 236 -3.90 11.44 -11.37
C GLY A 236 -2.56 11.97 -10.85
N ARG A 237 -1.43 11.50 -11.40
CA ARG A 237 -0.09 11.97 -11.04
C ARG A 237 0.15 13.36 -11.65
N PHE A 238 -0.35 14.38 -10.97
CA PHE A 238 -0.21 15.78 -11.37
C PHE A 238 1.03 16.45 -10.79
N ASP A 239 1.53 15.94 -9.67
CA ASP A 239 2.51 16.61 -8.82
C ASP A 239 3.93 16.04 -9.01
N TYR A 240 4.10 15.03 -9.88
CA TYR A 240 5.38 14.50 -10.34
C TYR A 240 5.23 13.76 -11.68
N THR A 241 6.35 13.48 -12.34
CA THR A 241 6.46 12.94 -13.70
C THR A 241 7.29 11.65 -13.72
N PRO A 242 7.34 10.93 -14.86
CA PRO A 242 8.29 9.83 -15.03
C PRO A 242 9.75 10.21 -14.80
N GLN A 243 10.13 11.47 -15.10
CA GLN A 243 11.50 11.93 -14.89
C GLN A 243 11.85 11.96 -13.39
N ASP A 244 10.92 12.39 -12.55
CA ASP A 244 11.09 12.40 -11.09
C ASP A 244 11.33 10.98 -10.53
N CYS A 245 10.68 9.97 -11.13
CA CYS A 245 10.90 8.56 -10.78
C CYS A 245 12.31 8.10 -11.18
N PHE A 246 12.80 8.51 -12.36
CA PHE A 246 14.19 8.23 -12.77
C PHE A 246 15.23 8.96 -11.93
N ASP A 247 14.93 10.19 -11.49
CA ASP A 247 15.80 10.94 -10.58
C ASP A 247 15.85 10.28 -9.19
N PHE A 248 14.71 9.77 -8.71
CA PHE A 248 14.65 8.91 -7.51
C PHE A 248 15.53 7.66 -7.69
N HIS A 249 15.41 6.95 -8.82
CA HIS A 249 16.23 5.76 -9.12
C HIS A 249 17.73 6.07 -9.07
N ALA A 250 18.17 7.13 -9.74
CA ALA A 250 19.57 7.52 -9.78
C ALA A 250 20.09 7.90 -8.39
N SER A 251 19.29 8.63 -7.62
CA SER A 251 19.62 9.09 -6.27
C SER A 251 19.69 7.93 -5.28
N VAL A 252 18.73 6.99 -5.30
CA VAL A 252 18.75 5.77 -4.50
C VAL A 252 19.98 4.93 -4.80
N LYS A 253 20.31 4.72 -6.07
CA LYS A 253 21.50 3.97 -6.48
C LYS A 253 22.77 4.55 -5.85
N LYS A 254 22.93 5.87 -5.91
CA LYS A 254 24.15 6.54 -5.42
C LYS A 254 24.21 6.62 -3.90
N ALA A 255 23.09 6.90 -3.23
CA ALA A 255 23.05 7.14 -1.79
C ALA A 255 22.95 5.84 -0.96
N ILE A 256 22.29 4.79 -1.47
CA ILE A 256 21.87 3.64 -0.66
C ILE A 256 22.65 2.37 -0.96
N VAL A 257 22.99 2.10 -2.23
CA VAL A 257 23.73 0.87 -2.59
C VAL A 257 25.08 0.73 -1.86
N PRO A 258 25.87 1.80 -1.63
CA PRO A 258 27.08 1.69 -0.79
C PRO A 258 26.77 1.16 0.61
N LEU A 259 25.69 1.65 1.24
CA LEU A 259 25.27 1.21 2.56
C LEU A 259 24.79 -0.25 2.56
N LEU A 260 24.12 -0.72 1.48
CA LEU A 260 23.80 -2.15 1.33
C LEU A 260 25.04 -3.03 1.31
N ASN A 261 26.11 -2.60 0.63
CA ASN A 261 27.37 -3.35 0.61
C ASN A 261 28.00 -3.43 2.00
N GLU A 262 28.00 -2.31 2.74
CA GLU A 262 28.49 -2.25 4.13
C GLU A 262 27.68 -3.18 5.04
N MET A 263 26.36 -3.14 4.97
CA MET A 263 25.45 -4.00 5.75
C MET A 263 25.66 -5.48 5.42
N ALA A 264 25.74 -5.84 4.14
CA ALA A 264 25.95 -7.22 3.72
C ALA A 264 27.35 -7.74 4.12
N ALA A 265 28.40 -6.90 4.02
CA ALA A 265 29.74 -7.24 4.48
C ALA A 265 29.80 -7.46 6.00
N ALA A 266 29.20 -6.56 6.78
CA ALA A 266 29.10 -6.70 8.24
C ALA A 266 28.33 -7.96 8.64
N ARG A 267 27.25 -8.28 7.93
CA ARG A 267 26.49 -9.53 8.13
C ARG A 267 27.33 -10.76 7.82
N LYS A 268 28.08 -10.76 6.72
CA LYS A 268 29.00 -11.84 6.35
C LYS A 268 30.04 -12.10 7.43
N GLU A 269 30.65 -11.04 7.96
CA GLU A 269 31.63 -11.11 9.05
C GLU A 269 31.01 -11.64 10.34
N ALA A 270 29.87 -11.09 10.76
CA ALA A 270 29.18 -11.49 11.98
C ALA A 270 28.75 -12.96 11.97
N LEU A 271 28.27 -13.46 10.82
CA LEU A 271 27.87 -14.85 10.63
C LEU A 271 29.05 -15.81 10.38
N GLN A 272 30.25 -15.28 10.13
CA GLN A 272 31.46 -16.05 9.80
C GLN A 272 31.26 -17.02 8.61
N VAL A 273 30.49 -16.60 7.61
CA VAL A 273 30.20 -17.40 6.42
C VAL A 273 31.04 -16.96 5.23
N ASN A 274 31.50 -17.93 4.43
CA ASN A 274 32.11 -17.65 3.15
C ASN A 274 31.74 -18.75 2.14
N PRO A 275 30.88 -18.48 1.15
CA PRO A 275 30.21 -17.20 0.84
C PRO A 275 29.00 -16.87 1.74
N LEU A 276 28.59 -15.60 1.75
CA LEU A 276 27.26 -15.15 2.24
C LEU A 276 26.22 -15.46 1.17
N ARG A 277 25.16 -16.19 1.51
CA ARG A 277 24.16 -16.68 0.55
C ARG A 277 22.78 -16.05 0.79
N PRO A 278 21.83 -16.10 -0.16
CA PRO A 278 20.49 -15.53 0.01
C PRO A 278 19.74 -16.03 1.26
N TRP A 279 19.97 -17.27 1.69
CA TRP A 279 19.41 -17.85 2.91
C TRP A 279 20.06 -17.36 4.23
N ASP A 280 21.12 -16.55 4.17
CA ASP A 280 21.76 -15.95 5.34
C ASP A 280 21.22 -14.53 5.65
N THR A 281 20.26 -14.03 4.87
CA THR A 281 19.79 -12.63 4.93
C THR A 281 18.76 -12.35 6.03
N LYS A 282 18.03 -13.36 6.51
CA LYS A 282 16.91 -13.18 7.47
C LYS A 282 17.22 -13.64 8.90
N VAL A 283 18.29 -14.41 9.11
CA VAL A 283 18.74 -14.83 10.44
C VAL A 283 19.27 -13.64 11.25
N ASP A 284 19.15 -13.71 12.56
CA ASP A 284 19.87 -12.78 13.43
C ASP A 284 21.39 -13.02 13.30
N PRO A 285 22.20 -11.99 12.97
CA PRO A 285 23.64 -12.16 12.75
C PRO A 285 24.41 -12.58 14.01
N LYS A 286 23.82 -12.48 15.21
CA LYS A 286 24.39 -12.96 16.48
C LYS A 286 23.93 -14.37 16.85
N GLY A 287 23.15 -15.04 15.99
CA GLY A 287 22.62 -16.39 16.26
C GLY A 287 21.56 -16.44 17.37
N LEU A 288 20.87 -15.32 17.60
CA LEU A 288 19.77 -15.23 18.57
C LEU A 288 18.46 -15.73 17.97
N ALA A 289 17.56 -16.21 18.83
CA ALA A 289 16.23 -16.64 18.41
C ALA A 289 15.42 -15.47 17.78
N PRO A 290 14.49 -15.75 16.86
CA PRO A 290 13.62 -14.73 16.28
C PRO A 290 12.80 -13.99 17.34
N LEU A 291 12.56 -12.69 17.11
CA LEU A 291 11.79 -11.83 18.01
C LEU A 291 10.30 -12.21 18.02
N LYS A 292 9.71 -12.23 19.22
CA LYS A 292 8.30 -12.54 19.46
C LYS A 292 7.61 -11.44 20.28
N PRO A 293 7.07 -10.39 19.63
CA PRO A 293 6.47 -9.24 20.35
C PRO A 293 5.11 -9.50 21.03
N PHE A 294 4.38 -10.54 20.63
CA PHE A 294 3.03 -10.85 21.12
C PHE A 294 2.69 -12.33 20.91
N GLU A 295 1.67 -12.83 21.58
CA GLU A 295 1.19 -14.22 21.44
C GLU A 295 -0.14 -14.32 20.68
N THR A 296 -1.02 -13.33 20.79
CA THR A 296 -2.37 -13.34 20.17
C THR A 296 -2.71 -12.04 19.45
N GLY A 297 -3.71 -12.07 18.56
CA GLY A 297 -4.17 -10.86 17.88
C GLY A 297 -4.74 -9.82 18.85
N GLU A 298 -5.39 -10.26 19.93
CA GLU A 298 -5.89 -9.36 20.97
C GLU A 298 -4.76 -8.67 21.75
N GLU A 299 -3.72 -9.42 22.13
CA GLU A 299 -2.55 -8.86 22.80
C GLU A 299 -1.82 -7.86 21.89
N LEU A 300 -1.64 -8.21 20.62
CA LEU A 300 -1.05 -7.32 19.61
C LEU A 300 -1.82 -5.98 19.56
N LEU A 301 -3.15 -6.04 19.45
CA LEU A 301 -3.99 -4.85 19.43
C LEU A 301 -3.88 -4.02 20.70
N ASP A 302 -3.90 -4.66 21.87
CA ASP A 302 -3.85 -3.94 23.15
C ASP A 302 -2.49 -3.27 23.40
N LYS A 303 -1.39 -3.94 23.01
CA LYS A 303 -0.05 -3.33 23.02
C LYS A 303 0.04 -2.16 22.05
N THR A 304 -0.51 -2.29 20.84
CA THR A 304 -0.56 -1.18 19.88
C THR A 304 -1.39 0.00 20.40
N ILE A 305 -2.54 -0.24 21.02
CA ILE A 305 -3.36 0.82 21.65
C ILE A 305 -2.54 1.55 22.74
N LYS A 306 -1.77 0.84 23.57
CA LYS A 306 -0.91 1.45 24.59
C LYS A 306 0.23 2.26 23.96
N CYS A 307 0.93 1.68 22.98
CA CYS A 307 1.98 2.33 22.20
C CYS A 307 1.48 3.65 21.60
N PHE A 308 0.34 3.61 20.91
CA PHE A 308 -0.28 4.80 20.32
C PHE A 308 -0.74 5.79 21.39
N SER A 309 -1.33 5.33 22.49
CA SER A 309 -1.78 6.21 23.60
C SER A 309 -0.61 6.94 24.28
N ARG A 310 0.59 6.33 24.32
CA ARG A 310 1.82 6.95 24.84
C ARG A 310 2.40 7.98 23.89
N LEU A 311 2.26 7.78 22.58
CA LEU A 311 2.61 8.75 21.57
C LEU A 311 1.65 9.95 21.60
N ASP A 312 0.35 9.71 21.53
CA ASP A 312 -0.72 10.69 21.73
C ASP A 312 -2.05 9.97 22.05
N PRO A 313 -2.81 10.40 23.07
CA PRO A 313 -4.05 9.73 23.48
C PRO A 313 -5.09 9.56 22.35
N PHE A 314 -5.19 10.52 21.42
CA PHE A 314 -6.12 10.45 20.30
C PHE A 314 -5.79 9.28 19.37
N LEU A 315 -4.51 9.00 19.12
CA LEU A 315 -4.09 7.86 18.29
C LEU A 315 -4.53 6.52 18.91
N GLY A 316 -4.39 6.40 20.23
CA GLY A 316 -4.89 5.23 20.95
C GLY A 316 -6.42 5.11 20.90
N ASP A 317 -7.12 6.25 20.94
CA ASP A 317 -8.58 6.29 20.83
C ASP A 317 -9.08 5.86 19.46
N CYS A 318 -8.36 6.18 18.37
CA CYS A 318 -8.66 5.69 17.02
C CYS A 318 -8.81 4.16 17.00
N LEU A 319 -7.83 3.45 17.56
CA LEU A 319 -7.85 1.98 17.62
C LEU A 319 -8.87 1.44 18.64
N ARG A 320 -9.12 2.15 19.74
CA ARG A 320 -10.19 1.79 20.69
C ARG A 320 -11.59 1.89 20.06
N ILE A 321 -11.84 2.90 19.23
CA ILE A 321 -13.08 3.02 18.45
C ILE A 321 -13.24 1.80 17.56
N MET A 322 -12.21 1.47 16.76
CA MET A 322 -12.23 0.30 15.88
C MET A 322 -12.44 -1.01 16.65
N LYS A 323 -11.75 -1.19 17.79
CA LYS A 323 -11.92 -2.37 18.67
C LYS A 323 -13.37 -2.49 19.13
N THR A 324 -13.98 -1.38 19.55
CA THR A 324 -15.38 -1.35 20.02
C THR A 324 -16.36 -1.67 18.89
N MET A 325 -16.07 -1.19 17.67
CA MET A 325 -16.90 -1.43 16.49
C MET A 325 -16.64 -2.80 15.83
N LYS A 326 -15.63 -3.55 16.30
CA LYS A 326 -15.16 -4.81 15.71
C LYS A 326 -14.67 -4.65 14.27
N HIS A 327 -14.02 -3.51 13.98
CA HIS A 327 -13.44 -3.23 12.67
C HIS A 327 -12.00 -3.76 12.55
N LEU A 328 -11.71 -4.91 13.17
CA LEU A 328 -10.42 -5.59 13.07
C LEU A 328 -10.62 -7.09 12.94
N ASP A 329 -9.85 -7.72 12.05
CA ASP A 329 -9.70 -9.17 11.94
C ASP A 329 -8.20 -9.52 11.79
N LEU A 330 -7.54 -9.80 12.91
CA LEU A 330 -6.08 -9.83 13.00
C LEU A 330 -5.47 -11.25 12.91
N GLU A 331 -6.17 -12.28 13.36
CA GLU A 331 -5.59 -13.62 13.48
C GLU A 331 -5.61 -14.41 12.17
N SER A 332 -4.59 -15.25 11.97
CA SER A 332 -4.53 -16.20 10.86
C SER A 332 -5.41 -17.42 11.13
N ARG A 333 -6.24 -17.83 10.15
CA ARG A 333 -7.09 -19.03 10.24
C ARG A 333 -7.40 -19.63 8.87
N LYS A 334 -7.76 -20.92 8.85
CA LYS A 334 -8.23 -21.61 7.64
C LYS A 334 -9.47 -20.90 7.07
N GLY A 335 -9.50 -20.72 5.75
CA GLY A 335 -10.60 -20.04 5.07
C GLY A 335 -10.50 -18.52 5.05
N LYS A 336 -9.46 -17.92 5.66
CA LYS A 336 -9.16 -16.49 5.53
C LYS A 336 -8.21 -16.25 4.34
N ALA A 337 -8.39 -15.15 3.61
CA ALA A 337 -7.49 -14.75 2.53
C ALA A 337 -6.08 -14.41 3.08
N PRO A 338 -5.01 -14.63 2.30
CA PRO A 338 -3.67 -14.24 2.71
C PRO A 338 -3.47 -12.71 2.68
N GLY A 339 -2.41 -12.24 3.34
CA GLY A 339 -2.01 -10.82 3.31
C GLY A 339 -2.53 -9.99 4.49
N GLY A 340 -2.47 -8.67 4.33
CA GLY A 340 -2.98 -7.68 5.27
C GLY A 340 -3.32 -6.38 4.53
N TYR A 341 -4.30 -5.63 5.03
CA TYR A 341 -4.71 -4.32 4.50
C TYR A 341 -5.50 -3.51 5.54
N ASN A 342 -5.52 -2.20 5.34
CA ASN A 342 -6.53 -1.29 5.86
C ASN A 342 -7.52 -0.94 4.74
N TYR A 343 -8.81 -1.02 5.03
CA TYR A 343 -9.87 -0.68 4.07
C TYR A 343 -10.70 0.50 4.59
N PRO A 344 -10.71 1.65 3.89
CA PRO A 344 -11.57 2.78 4.21
C PRO A 344 -13.05 2.43 4.14
N LEU A 345 -13.84 2.91 5.11
CA LEU A 345 -15.29 2.78 5.12
C LEU A 345 -15.86 4.20 5.10
N ASP A 346 -16.12 4.73 3.90
CA ASP A 346 -16.28 6.18 3.66
C ASP A 346 -17.54 6.80 4.27
N GLU A 347 -18.58 5.98 4.51
CA GLU A 347 -19.83 6.45 5.05
C GLU A 347 -19.74 6.64 6.58
N ILE A 348 -19.13 5.68 7.28
CA ILE A 348 -18.89 5.76 8.72
C ILE A 348 -17.59 6.52 9.06
N GLY A 349 -16.61 6.50 8.16
CA GLY A 349 -15.27 7.07 8.29
C GLY A 349 -14.37 6.35 9.32
N VAL A 350 -14.73 5.13 9.70
CA VAL A 350 -13.94 4.27 10.61
C VAL A 350 -13.51 3.04 9.83
N PRO A 351 -12.23 2.89 9.46
CA PRO A 351 -11.79 1.84 8.54
C PRO A 351 -11.78 0.46 9.20
N PHE A 352 -11.50 -0.56 8.40
CA PHE A 352 -11.31 -1.95 8.83
C PHE A 352 -9.85 -2.40 8.65
N ILE A 353 -9.27 -3.06 9.64
CA ILE A 353 -7.93 -3.68 9.52
C ILE A 353 -8.06 -5.19 9.39
N PHE A 354 -7.48 -5.75 8.35
CA PHE A 354 -7.37 -7.17 8.09
C PHE A 354 -5.89 -7.57 8.08
N MET A 355 -5.51 -8.62 8.79
CA MET A 355 -4.16 -9.21 8.66
C MET A 355 -4.15 -10.68 9.08
N ASN A 356 -3.03 -11.36 8.84
CA ASN A 356 -2.81 -12.75 9.24
C ASN A 356 -1.62 -12.84 10.22
N ALA A 357 -1.81 -12.31 11.44
CA ALA A 357 -0.76 -12.27 12.45
C ALA A 357 -0.36 -13.68 12.94
N THR A 358 0.95 -13.87 13.15
CA THR A 358 1.64 -15.11 13.53
C THR A 358 2.74 -14.87 14.59
N SER A 359 2.63 -13.79 15.37
CA SER A 359 3.48 -13.50 16.54
C SER A 359 4.91 -13.02 16.24
N ASN A 360 5.21 -12.59 15.01
CA ASN A 360 6.56 -12.13 14.64
C ASN A 360 6.68 -10.59 14.61
N LEU A 361 7.92 -10.07 14.53
CA LEU A 361 8.19 -8.62 14.46
C LEU A 361 7.50 -7.94 13.27
N ARG A 362 7.43 -8.62 12.11
CA ARG A 362 6.79 -8.07 10.91
C ARG A 362 5.31 -7.83 11.15
N ASP A 363 4.61 -8.74 11.82
CA ASP A 363 3.19 -8.60 12.12
C ASP A 363 2.92 -7.40 13.05
N MET A 364 3.81 -7.18 14.03
CA MET A 364 3.77 -5.98 14.88
C MET A 364 3.88 -4.70 14.05
N ILE A 365 4.90 -4.62 13.18
CA ILE A 365 5.12 -3.46 12.31
C ILE A 365 3.92 -3.27 11.36
N THR A 366 3.37 -4.35 10.81
CA THR A 366 2.16 -4.28 9.97
C THR A 366 0.99 -3.67 10.75
N LEU A 367 0.73 -4.02 12.02
CA LEU A 367 -0.37 -3.38 12.74
C LEU A 367 -0.09 -1.89 13.03
N LEU A 368 1.17 -1.51 13.26
CA LEU A 368 1.56 -0.09 13.39
C LEU A 368 1.32 0.68 12.08
N HIS A 369 1.68 0.08 10.94
CA HIS A 369 1.44 0.58 9.59
C HIS A 369 -0.06 0.79 9.32
N GLU A 370 -0.87 -0.27 9.47
CA GLU A 370 -2.32 -0.19 9.26
C GLU A 370 -3.01 0.75 10.26
N GLY A 371 -2.44 0.89 11.46
CA GLY A 371 -2.87 1.87 12.46
C GLY A 371 -2.63 3.32 12.02
N GLY A 372 -1.58 3.59 11.25
CA GLY A 372 -1.36 4.91 10.63
C GLY A 372 -2.40 5.24 9.56
N HIS A 373 -2.76 4.26 8.70
CA HIS A 373 -3.91 4.42 7.79
C HIS A 373 -5.22 4.65 8.57
N ALA A 374 -5.43 3.92 9.67
CA ALA A 374 -6.62 4.09 10.50
C ALA A 374 -6.76 5.49 11.09
N VAL A 375 -5.65 6.04 11.59
CA VAL A 375 -5.58 7.43 12.05
C VAL A 375 -5.91 8.38 10.91
N HIS A 376 -5.35 8.15 9.71
CA HIS A 376 -5.61 9.00 8.54
C HIS A 376 -7.10 9.03 8.18
N SER A 377 -7.77 7.88 8.09
CA SER A 377 -9.23 7.83 7.82
C SER A 377 -10.05 8.57 8.88
N LEU A 378 -9.68 8.46 10.17
CA LEU A 378 -10.40 9.13 11.24
C LEU A 378 -10.20 10.65 11.24
N VAL A 379 -9.02 11.16 10.89
CA VAL A 379 -8.79 12.61 10.81
C VAL A 379 -9.38 13.25 9.54
N THR A 380 -9.64 12.47 8.49
CA THR A 380 -10.29 12.93 7.25
C THR A 380 -11.79 12.64 7.20
N ARG A 381 -12.33 11.84 8.14
CA ARG A 381 -13.73 11.40 8.20
C ARG A 381 -14.74 12.53 8.00
N ASP A 382 -14.51 13.69 8.62
CA ASP A 382 -15.43 14.82 8.63
C ASP A 382 -15.21 15.80 7.45
N LEU A 383 -14.33 15.47 6.48
CA LEU A 383 -14.22 16.23 5.23
C LEU A 383 -15.52 16.13 4.41
N ALA A 384 -15.91 17.26 3.81
CA ALA A 384 -17.24 17.45 3.25
C ALA A 384 -17.58 16.49 2.09
N LEU A 385 -16.60 16.15 1.25
CA LEU A 385 -16.80 15.30 0.08
C LEU A 385 -15.95 14.04 0.18
N ASN A 386 -16.48 12.93 -0.35
CA ASN A 386 -15.78 11.66 -0.51
C ASN A 386 -14.43 11.85 -1.25
N ALA A 387 -14.42 12.62 -2.33
CA ALA A 387 -13.22 12.95 -3.09
C ALA A 387 -12.14 13.70 -2.27
N PHE A 388 -12.52 14.40 -1.20
CA PHE A 388 -11.55 15.07 -0.31
C PHE A 388 -10.90 14.10 0.67
N LYS A 389 -11.50 12.93 0.91
CA LYS A 389 -10.98 11.89 1.80
C LYS A 389 -10.01 10.96 1.08
N HIS A 390 -10.17 10.79 -0.23
CA HIS A 390 -9.39 9.89 -1.06
C HIS A 390 -8.07 10.52 -1.55
N THR A 391 -7.02 10.32 -0.76
CA THR A 391 -5.67 10.74 -1.10
C THR A 391 -4.98 9.76 -2.05
N PRO A 392 -4.06 10.23 -2.90
CA PRO A 392 -3.19 9.35 -3.68
C PRO A 392 -2.23 8.58 -2.75
N SER A 393 -1.72 7.44 -3.23
CA SER A 393 -1.04 6.48 -2.36
C SER A 393 0.23 7.03 -1.70
N GLU A 394 0.92 7.99 -2.30
CA GLU A 394 2.12 8.65 -1.72
C GLU A 394 1.79 9.36 -0.39
N VAL A 395 0.55 9.82 -0.23
CA VAL A 395 0.07 10.45 1.01
C VAL A 395 -0.51 9.40 1.96
N ALA A 396 -1.21 8.39 1.42
CA ALA A 396 -1.72 7.29 2.24
C ALA A 396 -0.58 6.54 2.94
N GLU A 397 0.48 6.18 2.20
CA GLU A 397 1.66 5.49 2.70
C GLU A 397 2.53 6.40 3.61
N LEU A 398 2.51 7.73 3.39
CA LEU A 398 3.16 8.67 4.32
C LEU A 398 2.52 8.54 5.71
N ALA A 399 1.20 8.32 5.79
CA ALA A 399 0.50 8.12 7.04
C ALA A 399 0.99 6.86 7.77
N SER A 400 1.02 5.72 7.08
CA SER A 400 1.34 4.42 7.67
C SER A 400 2.83 4.29 8.01
N MET A 401 3.72 4.58 7.08
CA MET A 401 5.17 4.44 7.28
C MET A 401 5.74 5.40 8.32
N SER A 402 5.19 6.62 8.42
CA SER A 402 5.60 7.54 9.48
C SER A 402 5.23 6.99 10.86
N MET A 403 4.07 6.34 10.98
CA MET A 403 3.60 5.76 12.22
C MET A 403 4.51 4.62 12.70
N GLU A 404 5.01 3.77 11.80
CA GLU A 404 6.01 2.74 12.12
C GLU A 404 7.25 3.35 12.80
N LEU A 405 7.77 4.44 12.24
CA LEU A 405 9.01 5.07 12.71
C LEU A 405 8.83 5.86 14.01
N ILE A 406 7.81 6.73 14.11
CA ILE A 406 7.62 7.58 15.29
C ILE A 406 7.17 6.78 16.52
N THR A 407 6.60 5.60 16.34
CA THR A 407 6.22 4.72 17.44
C THR A 407 7.39 3.94 18.04
N MET A 408 8.56 3.90 17.39
CA MET A 408 9.73 3.18 17.90
C MET A 408 10.13 3.61 19.32
N ASP A 409 9.88 4.86 19.72
CA ASP A 409 10.18 5.35 21.08
C ASP A 409 9.32 4.67 22.16
N PHE A 410 8.28 3.94 21.76
CA PHE A 410 7.32 3.26 22.65
C PHE A 410 7.23 1.75 22.40
N TRP A 411 8.17 1.16 21.66
CA TRP A 411 8.20 -0.28 21.39
C TRP A 411 8.56 -1.14 22.63
N ASP A 412 8.92 -0.51 23.75
CA ASP A 412 9.04 -1.17 25.05
C ASP A 412 7.70 -1.77 25.54
N GLU A 413 6.56 -1.32 24.98
CA GLU A 413 5.26 -1.99 25.17
C GLU A 413 5.21 -3.42 24.59
N PHE A 414 6.07 -3.74 23.62
CA PHE A 414 6.17 -5.05 22.99
C PHE A 414 7.37 -5.85 23.49
N PHE A 415 8.46 -5.18 23.89
CA PHE A 415 9.71 -5.79 24.29
C PHE A 415 10.17 -5.28 25.66
N GLU A 416 9.97 -6.09 26.71
CA GLU A 416 10.45 -5.79 28.06
C GLU A 416 11.98 -5.87 28.16
N ASN A 417 12.60 -6.73 27.34
CA ASN A 417 14.05 -6.88 27.28
C ASN A 417 14.67 -5.79 26.39
N GLU A 418 15.63 -5.04 26.92
CA GLU A 418 16.26 -3.91 26.21
C GLU A 418 17.05 -4.34 24.97
N ASP A 419 17.68 -5.52 25.00
CA ASP A 419 18.42 -6.05 23.84
C ASP A 419 17.46 -6.46 22.72
N ASP A 420 16.32 -7.07 23.04
CA ASP A 420 15.29 -7.41 22.06
C ASP A 420 14.63 -6.15 21.47
N LEU A 421 14.39 -5.13 22.31
CA LEU A 421 13.93 -3.81 21.85
C LEU A 421 14.92 -3.18 20.86
N LYS A 422 16.22 -3.18 21.19
CA LYS A 422 17.28 -2.69 20.30
C LYS A 422 17.32 -3.48 19.00
N ARG A 423 17.24 -4.81 19.07
CA ARG A 423 17.21 -5.71 17.89
C ARG A 423 16.00 -5.41 17.00
N ALA A 424 14.82 -5.20 17.57
CA ALA A 424 13.61 -4.87 16.81
C ALA A 424 13.79 -3.57 16.02
N LYS A 425 14.30 -2.51 16.67
CA LYS A 425 14.57 -1.22 16.01
C LYS A 425 15.62 -1.33 14.91
N ILE A 426 16.71 -2.07 15.16
CA ILE A 426 17.75 -2.31 14.15
C ILE A 426 17.17 -3.05 12.94
N GLN A 427 16.43 -4.14 13.14
CA GLN A 427 15.83 -4.91 12.05
C GLN A 427 14.87 -4.08 11.21
N HIS A 428 14.06 -3.23 11.85
CA HIS A 428 13.15 -2.34 11.13
C HIS A 428 13.89 -1.28 10.31
N LEU A 429 14.87 -0.59 10.89
CA LEU A 429 15.66 0.42 10.18
C LEU A 429 16.50 -0.18 9.04
N GLU A 430 17.08 -1.37 9.23
CA GLU A 430 17.76 -2.11 8.15
C GLU A 430 16.79 -2.46 7.02
N SER A 431 15.55 -2.85 7.34
CA SER A 431 14.53 -3.16 6.32
C SER A 431 14.12 -1.93 5.49
N ILE A 432 14.14 -0.73 6.07
CA ILE A 432 13.88 0.53 5.35
C ILE A 432 14.98 0.81 4.33
N VAL A 433 16.24 0.61 4.72
CA VAL A 433 17.40 0.75 3.83
C VAL A 433 17.32 -0.27 2.67
N GLU A 434 16.92 -1.51 2.95
CA GLU A 434 16.72 -2.56 1.94
C GLU A 434 15.55 -2.28 0.98
N THR A 435 14.50 -1.58 1.45
CA THR A 435 13.25 -1.39 0.71
C THR A 435 13.41 -0.40 -0.45
N LEU A 436 14.13 0.72 -0.24
CA LEU A 436 14.24 1.77 -1.25
C LEU A 436 14.89 1.29 -2.58
N PRO A 437 16.00 0.51 -2.58
CA PRO A 437 16.56 -0.05 -3.80
C PRO A 437 15.65 -1.09 -4.47
N TRP A 438 14.89 -1.85 -3.69
CA TRP A 438 13.89 -2.78 -4.24
C TRP A 438 12.75 -2.03 -4.93
N VAL A 439 12.25 -0.94 -4.34
CA VAL A 439 11.26 -0.05 -4.98
C VAL A 439 11.80 0.49 -6.30
N ALA A 440 13.01 1.05 -6.29
CA ALA A 440 13.65 1.57 -7.50
C ALA A 440 13.84 0.51 -8.59
N THR A 441 14.14 -0.73 -8.21
CA THR A 441 14.26 -1.85 -9.15
C THR A 441 12.91 -2.15 -9.82
N VAL A 442 11.86 -2.33 -9.01
CA VAL A 442 10.53 -2.72 -9.50
C VAL A 442 9.92 -1.63 -10.37
N ASP A 443 10.00 -0.36 -9.96
CA ASP A 443 9.45 0.74 -10.74
C ASP A 443 10.21 0.94 -12.06
N LYS A 444 11.55 1.01 -12.04
CA LYS A 444 12.37 1.10 -13.26
C LYS A 444 12.11 -0.07 -14.22
N PHE A 445 11.88 -1.27 -13.69
CA PHE A 445 11.51 -2.43 -14.50
C PHE A 445 10.14 -2.29 -15.17
N GLN A 446 9.14 -1.77 -14.46
CA GLN A 446 7.82 -1.50 -15.03
C GLN A 446 7.85 -0.40 -16.10
N HIS A 447 8.62 0.67 -15.89
CA HIS A 447 8.86 1.69 -16.91
C HIS A 447 9.35 1.06 -18.22
N TRP A 448 10.43 0.28 -18.16
CA TRP A 448 10.95 -0.40 -19.36
C TRP A 448 9.92 -1.35 -19.98
N MET A 449 9.23 -2.15 -19.15
CA MET A 449 8.29 -3.17 -19.62
C MET A 449 7.16 -2.57 -20.45
N TYR A 450 6.59 -1.45 -19.99
CA TYR A 450 5.47 -0.80 -20.66
C TYR A 450 5.89 0.18 -21.76
N GLU A 451 7.12 0.71 -21.73
CA GLU A 451 7.71 1.42 -22.88
C GLU A 451 8.12 0.46 -24.02
N ASN A 452 8.24 -0.85 -23.74
CA ASN A 452 8.62 -1.88 -24.71
C ASN A 452 7.59 -3.02 -24.73
N PRO A 453 6.30 -2.78 -25.08
CA PRO A 453 5.20 -3.73 -24.84
C PRO A 453 5.28 -5.05 -25.65
N THR A 454 6.19 -5.15 -26.61
CA THR A 454 6.39 -6.33 -27.47
C THR A 454 7.59 -7.20 -27.05
N HIS A 455 8.16 -6.97 -25.86
CA HIS A 455 9.28 -7.75 -25.35
C HIS A 455 8.92 -9.23 -25.16
N THR A 456 9.90 -10.12 -25.36
CA THR A 456 9.77 -11.54 -25.04
C THR A 456 10.04 -11.81 -23.55
N PRO A 457 9.59 -12.95 -23.00
CA PRO A 457 9.97 -13.36 -21.65
C PRO A 457 11.49 -13.35 -21.39
N THR A 458 12.29 -13.76 -22.37
CA THR A 458 13.76 -13.71 -22.27
C THR A 458 14.29 -12.28 -22.17
N GLN A 459 13.81 -11.37 -23.02
CA GLN A 459 14.20 -9.94 -22.95
C GLN A 459 13.78 -9.34 -21.61
N ARG A 460 12.61 -9.73 -21.08
CA ARG A 460 12.12 -9.32 -19.77
C ARG A 460 13.06 -9.77 -18.65
N THR A 461 13.44 -11.05 -18.62
CA THR A 461 14.36 -11.57 -17.61
C THR A 461 15.75 -10.96 -17.70
N ASP A 462 16.25 -10.73 -18.92
CA ASP A 462 17.56 -10.11 -19.12
C ASP A 462 17.56 -8.66 -18.61
N LYS A 463 16.49 -7.91 -18.92
CA LYS A 463 16.35 -6.55 -18.43
C LYS A 463 16.17 -6.48 -16.93
N TRP A 464 15.41 -7.40 -16.35
CA TRP A 464 15.30 -7.50 -14.89
C TRP A 464 16.67 -7.68 -14.24
N VAL A 465 17.49 -8.62 -14.73
CA VAL A 465 18.84 -8.85 -14.17
C VAL A 465 19.72 -7.62 -14.33
N GLU A 466 19.70 -6.96 -15.50
CA GLU A 466 20.41 -5.70 -15.72
C GLU A 466 20.05 -4.66 -14.66
N ILE A 467 18.75 -4.40 -14.46
CA ILE A 467 18.24 -3.40 -13.51
C ILE A 467 18.55 -3.82 -12.07
N TYR A 468 18.27 -5.06 -11.70
CA TYR A 468 18.51 -5.58 -10.35
C TYR A 468 19.98 -5.46 -9.93
N ASN A 469 20.91 -5.64 -10.87
CA ASN A 469 22.35 -5.46 -10.62
C ASN A 469 22.74 -4.02 -10.28
N GLU A 470 21.92 -3.03 -10.65
CA GLU A 470 22.18 -1.63 -10.29
C GLU A 470 21.84 -1.30 -8.83
N PHE A 471 20.97 -2.09 -8.20
CA PHE A 471 20.34 -1.76 -6.90
C PHE A 471 20.58 -2.81 -5.81
N THR A 472 21.25 -3.91 -6.13
CA THR A 472 21.63 -4.95 -5.16
C THR A 472 23.05 -4.73 -4.63
N ASP A 473 23.34 -5.32 -3.48
CA ASP A 473 24.71 -5.42 -2.99
C ASP A 473 25.57 -6.35 -3.88
N ASN A 474 26.89 -6.23 -3.77
CA ASN A 474 27.87 -7.05 -4.47
C ASN A 474 28.50 -8.15 -3.57
N VAL A 475 27.91 -8.42 -2.39
CA VAL A 475 28.48 -9.30 -1.37
C VAL A 475 27.75 -10.65 -1.33
N ILE A 476 26.43 -10.67 -1.52
CA ILE A 476 25.61 -11.88 -1.58
C ILE A 476 25.97 -12.67 -2.84
N ASP A 477 26.37 -13.92 -2.63
CA ASP A 477 26.74 -14.83 -3.70
C ASP A 477 25.52 -15.57 -4.24
N TRP A 478 25.26 -15.37 -5.53
CA TRP A 478 24.18 -16.01 -6.28
C TRP A 478 24.66 -17.17 -7.16
N THR A 479 25.92 -17.59 -7.05
CA THR A 479 26.50 -18.68 -7.86
C THR A 479 25.66 -19.95 -7.74
N GLY A 480 25.18 -20.50 -8.85
CA GLY A 480 24.30 -21.67 -8.90
C GLY A 480 22.83 -21.38 -8.62
N LEU A 481 22.45 -20.10 -8.46
CA LEU A 481 21.09 -19.62 -8.19
C LEU A 481 20.61 -18.62 -9.25
N GLU A 482 21.27 -18.59 -10.42
CA GLU A 482 21.06 -17.61 -11.49
C GLU A 482 19.60 -17.61 -11.98
N ASP A 483 19.00 -18.79 -12.13
CA ASP A 483 17.61 -18.89 -12.58
C ASP A 483 16.64 -18.36 -11.51
N LYS A 484 16.94 -18.54 -10.23
CA LYS A 484 16.11 -17.98 -9.15
C LYS A 484 16.20 -16.46 -9.12
N ARG A 485 17.38 -15.90 -9.42
CA ARG A 485 17.61 -14.46 -9.52
C ARG A 485 16.87 -13.84 -10.72
N LYS A 486 16.87 -14.51 -11.88
CA LYS A 486 16.19 -14.07 -13.12
C LYS A 486 14.68 -13.87 -12.94
N TYR A 487 14.04 -14.73 -12.12
CA TYR A 487 12.60 -14.72 -11.89
C TYR A 487 12.19 -14.11 -10.56
N LEU A 488 13.11 -13.47 -9.83
CA LEU A 488 12.84 -12.94 -8.49
C LEU A 488 11.67 -11.94 -8.48
N TRP A 489 11.50 -11.16 -9.54
CA TRP A 489 10.41 -10.19 -9.69
C TRP A 489 9.02 -10.82 -9.71
N GLN A 490 8.88 -12.08 -10.12
CA GLN A 490 7.58 -12.75 -10.23
C GLN A 490 6.90 -12.96 -8.85
N ARG A 491 7.65 -12.86 -7.75
CA ARG A 491 7.08 -12.87 -6.39
C ARG A 491 6.30 -11.59 -6.03
N GLN A 492 6.42 -10.54 -6.84
CA GLN A 492 5.87 -9.23 -6.56
C GLN A 492 4.48 -9.08 -7.18
N LEU A 493 3.43 -9.23 -6.37
CA LEU A 493 2.05 -9.13 -6.82
C LEU A 493 1.75 -7.82 -7.57
N HIS A 494 2.38 -6.71 -7.14
CA HIS A 494 2.12 -5.38 -7.68
C HIS A 494 2.38 -5.26 -9.19
N ILE A 495 3.35 -6.02 -9.73
CA ILE A 495 3.64 -6.05 -11.17
C ILE A 495 2.45 -6.65 -11.95
N TYR A 496 1.75 -7.61 -11.33
CA TYR A 496 0.64 -8.33 -11.93
C TYR A 496 -0.68 -7.64 -11.66
N GLU A 497 -0.98 -7.24 -10.43
CA GLU A 497 -2.33 -6.86 -10.01
C GLU A 497 -2.56 -5.33 -10.03
N VAL A 498 -1.52 -4.53 -9.74
CA VAL A 498 -1.64 -3.07 -9.56
C VAL A 498 -0.41 -2.36 -10.13
N PRO A 499 -0.23 -2.37 -11.47
CA PRO A 499 0.98 -1.88 -12.10
C PRO A 499 1.23 -0.39 -11.80
N PHE A 500 2.51 -0.03 -11.69
CA PHE A 500 3.00 1.28 -11.24
C PHE A 500 2.65 1.71 -9.80
N TYR A 501 1.83 0.97 -9.04
CA TYR A 501 1.68 1.19 -7.60
C TYR A 501 2.84 0.52 -6.83
N TYR A 502 4.01 1.15 -6.87
CA TYR A 502 5.18 0.71 -6.11
C TYR A 502 6.15 1.84 -5.80
N ILE A 503 6.31 2.80 -6.71
CA ILE A 503 7.13 4.00 -6.50
C ILE A 503 6.64 4.84 -5.32
N GLU A 504 5.34 4.78 -5.04
CA GLU A 504 4.69 5.49 -3.95
C GLU A 504 5.21 5.04 -2.59
N TYR A 505 5.56 3.76 -2.43
CA TYR A 505 6.23 3.28 -1.21
C TYR A 505 7.59 3.95 -1.04
N GLY A 506 8.33 4.17 -2.14
CA GLY A 506 9.63 4.86 -2.11
C GLY A 506 9.51 6.34 -1.75
N ILE A 507 8.57 7.03 -2.40
CA ILE A 507 8.25 8.45 -2.14
C ILE A 507 7.80 8.64 -0.68
N ALA A 508 6.85 7.83 -0.24
CA ALA A 508 6.32 7.87 1.11
C ALA A 508 7.36 7.51 2.17
N GLN A 509 8.23 6.54 1.89
CA GLN A 509 9.30 6.16 2.82
C GLN A 509 10.31 7.29 3.04
N LEU A 510 10.66 8.05 1.98
CA LEU A 510 11.48 9.25 2.13
C LEU A 510 10.78 10.30 3.00
N GLY A 511 9.49 10.51 2.76
CA GLY A 511 8.68 11.42 3.57
C GLY A 511 8.60 10.98 5.04
N ALA A 512 8.39 9.68 5.28
CA ALA A 512 8.33 9.09 6.62
C ALA A 512 9.64 9.23 7.38
N ILE A 513 10.79 9.04 6.72
CA ILE A 513 12.11 9.32 7.32
C ILE A 513 12.22 10.81 7.67
N GLY A 514 11.72 11.71 6.82
CA GLY A 514 11.68 13.15 7.10
C GLY A 514 10.81 13.50 8.31
N VAL A 515 9.61 12.91 8.41
CA VAL A 515 8.72 13.06 9.57
C VAL A 515 9.40 12.54 10.84
N TRP A 516 10.03 11.37 10.75
CA TRP A 516 10.74 10.78 11.88
C TRP A 516 11.92 11.63 12.31
N LYS A 517 12.72 12.17 11.37
CA LYS A 517 13.79 13.13 11.67
C LYS A 517 13.26 14.34 12.43
N ASN A 518 12.18 14.96 11.94
CA ASN A 518 11.53 16.09 12.60
C ASN A 518 11.03 15.71 14.02
N TYR A 519 10.47 14.51 14.18
CA TYR A 519 10.01 13.99 15.47
C TYR A 519 11.16 13.76 16.45
N ARG A 520 12.28 13.20 16.01
CA ARG A 520 13.47 12.99 16.85
C ARG A 520 14.10 14.29 17.31
N GLU A 521 14.05 15.34 16.49
CA GLU A 521 14.49 16.68 16.86
C GLU A 521 13.52 17.37 17.84
N ASN A 522 12.21 17.24 17.60
CA ASN A 522 11.17 17.79 18.47
C ASN A 522 9.88 16.96 18.36
N PRO A 523 9.59 16.07 19.34
CA PRO A 523 8.45 15.15 19.27
C PRO A 523 7.09 15.83 19.08
N GLU A 524 6.84 16.92 19.81
CA GLU A 524 5.57 17.66 19.73
C GLU A 524 5.38 18.29 18.35
N LYS A 525 6.41 18.99 17.85
CA LYS A 525 6.34 19.65 16.54
C LYS A 525 6.27 18.64 15.39
N GLY A 526 7.05 17.56 15.47
CA GLY A 526 7.06 16.49 14.46
C GLY A 526 5.71 15.80 14.35
N LEU A 527 5.13 15.39 15.50
CA LEU A 527 3.81 14.75 15.51
C LEU A 527 2.70 15.70 15.06
N LYS A 528 2.75 16.96 15.48
CA LYS A 528 1.78 17.97 15.04
C LYS A 528 1.83 18.19 13.53
N GLY A 529 3.04 18.30 12.95
CA GLY A 529 3.22 18.46 11.51
C GLY A 529 2.64 17.27 10.74
N TYR A 530 2.94 16.05 11.19
CA TYR A 530 2.36 14.82 10.63
C TYR A 530 0.83 14.84 10.66
N LEU A 531 0.21 15.09 11.81
CA LEU A 531 -1.26 15.12 11.93
C LEU A 531 -1.91 16.25 11.15
N ASP A 532 -1.27 17.43 11.10
CA ASP A 532 -1.77 18.56 10.32
C ASP A 532 -1.73 18.28 8.81
N ALA A 533 -0.75 17.51 8.32
CA ALA A 533 -0.71 17.07 6.94
C ALA A 533 -1.83 16.06 6.63
N LEU A 534 -2.02 15.05 7.48
CA LEU A 534 -3.06 14.04 7.28
C LEU A 534 -4.48 14.62 7.28
N LYS A 535 -4.75 15.62 8.13
CA LYS A 535 -6.05 16.31 8.20
C LYS A 535 -6.45 17.02 6.90
N LEU A 536 -5.49 17.31 6.01
CA LEU A 536 -5.81 17.92 4.72
C LEU A 536 -6.56 16.96 3.80
N GLY A 537 -6.46 15.64 4.02
CA GLY A 537 -6.91 14.66 3.05
C GLY A 537 -6.34 15.01 1.67
N TYR A 538 -7.17 15.00 0.64
CA TYR A 538 -6.82 15.45 -0.71
C TYR A 538 -7.42 16.80 -1.08
N THR A 539 -7.41 17.74 -0.12
CA THR A 539 -7.87 19.12 -0.37
C THR A 539 -6.77 20.05 -0.90
N THR A 540 -5.51 19.61 -0.91
CA THR A 540 -4.34 20.33 -1.44
C THR A 540 -3.41 19.39 -2.22
N PRO A 541 -2.58 19.90 -3.16
CA PRO A 541 -1.60 19.08 -3.88
C PRO A 541 -0.64 18.31 -2.96
N ILE A 542 -0.06 17.22 -3.45
CA ILE A 542 0.84 16.35 -2.65
C ILE A 542 2.00 17.16 -2.05
N THR A 543 2.58 18.06 -2.85
CA THR A 543 3.70 18.93 -2.43
C THR A 543 3.34 19.81 -1.22
N GLU A 544 2.12 20.35 -1.18
CA GLU A 544 1.62 21.15 -0.05
C GLU A 544 1.33 20.29 1.18
N ILE A 545 0.83 19.07 1.00
CA ILE A 545 0.62 18.10 2.09
C ILE A 545 1.96 17.77 2.75
N TYR A 546 2.99 17.47 1.97
CA TYR A 546 4.34 17.21 2.47
C TYR A 546 4.92 18.45 3.16
N GLN A 547 4.75 19.64 2.58
CA GLN A 547 5.16 20.89 3.20
C GLN A 547 4.48 21.11 4.56
N LYS A 548 3.20 20.72 4.71
CA LYS A 548 2.46 20.80 5.98
C LYS A 548 3.07 19.92 7.07
N ALA A 549 3.65 18.78 6.69
CA ALA A 549 4.44 17.90 7.56
C ALA A 549 5.86 18.43 7.86
N ASN A 550 6.21 19.62 7.33
CA ASN A 550 7.55 20.21 7.40
C ASN A 550 8.63 19.35 6.73
N ILE A 551 8.27 18.66 5.65
CA ILE A 551 9.19 17.86 4.84
C ILE A 551 9.12 18.29 3.36
N PRO A 552 10.22 18.20 2.60
CA PRO A 552 10.19 18.49 1.18
C PRO A 552 9.65 17.29 0.38
N PHE A 553 8.97 17.57 -0.72
CA PHE A 553 8.68 16.59 -1.78
C PHE A 553 9.83 16.67 -2.80
N ASP A 554 10.97 16.05 -2.47
CA ASP A 554 12.25 16.22 -3.17
C ASP A 554 12.98 14.88 -3.35
N PHE A 555 13.22 14.48 -4.60
CA PHE A 555 13.90 13.23 -4.96
C PHE A 555 15.36 13.41 -5.33
N SER A 556 15.93 14.59 -5.08
CA SER A 556 17.32 14.88 -5.37
C SER A 556 18.26 14.02 -4.53
N GLU A 557 19.43 13.73 -5.11
CA GLU A 557 20.51 13.00 -4.44
C GLU A 557 20.85 13.61 -3.08
N LYS A 558 20.84 14.94 -2.99
CA LYS A 558 21.13 15.66 -1.75
C LYS A 558 20.13 15.28 -0.66
N ASN A 559 18.83 15.39 -0.92
CA ASN A 559 17.79 15.09 0.06
C ASN A 559 17.83 13.62 0.49
N ILE A 560 17.90 12.69 -0.47
CA ILE A 560 17.96 11.25 -0.16
C ILE A 560 19.22 10.93 0.66
N THR A 561 20.38 11.50 0.31
CA THR A 561 21.62 11.29 1.06
C THR A 561 21.49 11.78 2.50
N GLU A 562 20.91 12.97 2.72
CA GLU A 562 20.70 13.50 4.07
C GLU A 562 19.78 12.61 4.92
N LEU A 563 18.68 12.12 4.34
CA LEU A 563 17.74 11.23 5.03
C LEU A 563 18.38 9.89 5.39
N ILE A 564 19.14 9.28 4.46
CA ILE A 564 19.77 7.98 4.68
C ILE A 564 20.97 8.09 5.62
N GLN A 565 21.71 9.20 5.61
CA GLN A 565 22.73 9.48 6.61
C GLN A 565 22.14 9.60 8.02
N PHE A 566 20.95 10.20 8.14
CA PHE A 566 20.22 10.23 9.41
C PHE A 566 19.83 8.82 9.89
N VAL A 567 19.24 7.99 9.02
CA VAL A 567 18.92 6.58 9.36
C VAL A 567 20.18 5.81 9.76
N HIS A 568 21.27 5.96 9.00
CA HIS A 568 22.55 5.32 9.29
C HIS A 568 23.14 5.75 10.66
N LYS A 569 22.98 7.02 11.02
CA LYS A 569 23.40 7.54 12.33
C LYS A 569 22.61 6.89 13.46
N GLU A 570 21.28 6.86 13.38
CA GLU A 570 20.44 6.24 14.42
C GLU A 570 20.71 4.72 14.52
N LEU A 571 20.90 4.03 13.37
CA LEU A 571 21.35 2.64 13.33
C LEU A 571 22.70 2.43 14.04
N SER A 572 23.66 3.32 13.80
CA SER A 572 24.98 3.27 14.42
C SER A 572 24.91 3.52 15.93
N GLU A 573 24.00 4.36 16.40
CA GLU A 573 23.78 4.59 17.82
C GLU A 573 23.14 3.38 18.52
N LEU A 574 22.18 2.71 17.88
CA LEU A 574 21.57 1.47 18.40
C LEU A 574 22.54 0.29 18.46
N LYS A 575 23.58 0.28 17.62
CA LYS A 575 24.60 -0.78 17.55
C LYS A 575 25.77 -0.59 18.54
N LYS A 576 25.86 0.57 19.21
CA LYS A 576 26.81 0.82 20.31
C LYS A 576 26.28 0.23 21.61
#